data_AF-D9XT09-F1
#
_entry.id   AF-D9XT09-F1
#
_cell.length_a   1.000
_cell.length_b   1.000
_cell.length_c   1.000
_cell.angle_alpha   90.00
_cell.angle_beta   90.00
_cell.angle_gamma   90.00
#
_symmetry.space_group_name_H-M   'P 1'
#
loop_
_entity.id
_entity.type
_entity.pdbx_description
1 polymer ?
#
loop_
_entity_poly.entity_id
_entity_poly.type
_entity_poly.pdbx_seq_one_letter_code
_entity_poly.pdbx_strand_id
1 'polypeptide(L)'
;MRALARRHTTPAAIVRSADLPFLAFVLALGVVVRAVLDHGLDDALGAVLPDGTSLPALLAVAGLAALLANLINNLPAVLALVPLAAPSGPGAVLAVLLGVNIGPNLTYAGSLATLLWRRIVHHHAHEVSLKRFTLLGLATVPAALVASTVALWVSLELLGG
;
A
#
# COMPACT_ATOMS: atom_id res chain seq x y z
N MET A 1 14.16 18.79 -6.27
CA MET A 1 15.01 20.00 -6.21
C MET A 1 15.65 20.42 -7.53
N ARG A 2 16.07 19.50 -8.42
CA ARG A 2 16.69 19.87 -9.73
C ARG A 2 15.74 20.55 -10.75
N ALA A 3 14.41 20.49 -10.55
CA ALA A 3 13.43 21.14 -11.43
C ALA A 3 13.16 22.63 -11.10
N LEU A 4 13.26 23.02 -9.82
CA LEU A 4 13.16 24.44 -9.39
C LEU A 4 14.34 25.27 -9.91
N ALA A 5 15.54 24.67 -9.96
CA ALA A 5 16.74 25.30 -10.50
C ALA A 5 16.66 25.57 -12.02
N ARG A 6 15.79 24.87 -12.75
CA ARG A 6 15.63 24.98 -14.22
C ARG A 6 14.47 25.88 -14.67
N ARG A 7 13.82 26.63 -13.74
CA ARG A 7 12.71 27.57 -14.01
C ARG A 7 11.47 26.97 -14.70
N HIS A 8 11.21 25.67 -14.61
CA HIS A 8 10.00 25.06 -15.19
C HIS A 8 8.76 25.11 -14.27
N THR A 9 8.89 25.52 -13.00
CA THR A 9 7.78 25.60 -12.04
C THR A 9 8.08 26.61 -10.92
N THR A 10 7.11 27.45 -10.57
CA THR A 10 7.21 28.41 -9.45
C THR A 10 6.63 27.80 -8.15
N PRO A 11 7.07 28.22 -6.96
CA PRO A 11 6.48 27.78 -5.68
C PRO A 11 4.96 28.01 -5.62
N ALA A 12 4.49 29.13 -6.18
CA ALA A 12 3.08 29.43 -6.32
C ALA A 12 2.36 28.44 -7.24
N ALA A 13 3.01 27.97 -8.32
CA ALA A 13 2.46 26.90 -9.15
C ALA A 13 2.37 25.58 -8.38
N ILE A 14 3.36 25.23 -7.55
CA ILE A 14 3.33 24.02 -6.71
C ILE A 14 2.16 24.07 -5.73
N VAL A 15 1.99 25.19 -5.00
CA VAL A 15 0.88 25.36 -4.04
C VAL A 15 -0.47 25.33 -4.76
N ARG A 16 -0.57 25.89 -5.96
CA ARG A 16 -1.79 25.89 -6.77
C ARG A 16 -2.08 24.56 -7.45
N SER A 17 -1.05 23.72 -7.61
CA SER A 17 -1.16 22.34 -8.12
C SER A 17 -1.45 21.33 -7.01
N ALA A 18 -1.31 21.73 -5.74
CA ALA A 18 -1.66 20.88 -4.61
C ALA A 18 -3.18 20.75 -4.53
N ASP A 19 -3.65 19.52 -4.60
CA ASP A 19 -5.08 19.20 -4.41
C ASP A 19 -5.40 19.26 -2.91
N LEU A 20 -5.69 20.46 -2.40
CA LEU A 20 -6.05 20.70 -1.00
C LEU A 20 -7.24 19.84 -0.53
N PRO A 21 -8.33 19.68 -1.33
CA PRO A 21 -9.38 18.71 -1.02
C PRO A 21 -8.87 17.28 -0.83
N PHE A 22 -7.97 16.81 -1.70
CA PHE A 22 -7.36 15.49 -1.56
C PHE A 22 -6.53 15.36 -0.28
N LEU A 23 -5.72 16.37 0.07
CA LEU A 23 -4.96 16.37 1.32
C LEU A 23 -5.87 16.32 2.55
N ALA A 24 -6.94 17.11 2.56
CA ALA A 24 -7.94 17.09 3.62
C ALA A 24 -8.64 15.73 3.72
N PHE A 25 -8.93 15.09 2.59
CA PHE A 25 -9.48 13.74 2.54
C PHE A 25 -8.53 12.69 3.15
N VAL A 26 -7.23 12.72 2.81
CA VAL A 26 -6.22 11.82 3.41
C VAL A 26 -6.14 12.01 4.92
N LEU A 27 -6.15 13.26 5.40
CA LEU A 27 -6.17 13.56 6.83
C LEU A 27 -7.43 13.01 7.53
N ALA A 28 -8.61 13.26 6.95
CA ALA A 28 -9.87 12.74 7.47
C ALA A 28 -9.88 11.20 7.53
N LEU A 29 -9.32 10.55 6.51
CA LEU A 29 -9.17 9.10 6.50
C LEU A 29 -8.26 8.60 7.63
N GLY A 30 -7.16 9.29 7.92
CA GLY A 30 -6.31 8.98 9.07
C GLY A 30 -7.06 9.06 10.40
N VAL A 31 -7.91 10.08 10.58
CA VAL A 31 -8.77 10.20 11.78
C VAL A 31 -9.77 9.06 11.87
N VAL A 32 -10.43 8.70 10.77
CA VAL A 32 -11.40 7.58 10.73
C VAL A 32 -10.70 6.25 11.05
N VAL A 33 -9.57 5.97 10.40
CA VAL A 33 -8.80 4.74 10.65
C VAL A 33 -8.36 4.68 12.12
N ARG A 34 -7.87 5.80 12.67
CA ARG A 34 -7.49 5.88 14.07
C ARG A 34 -8.66 5.57 14.99
N ALA A 35 -9.82 6.17 14.75
CA ALA A 35 -11.02 5.88 15.52
C ALA A 35 -11.40 4.39 15.44
N VAL A 36 -11.35 3.77 14.27
CA VAL A 36 -11.67 2.34 14.11
C VAL A 36 -10.66 1.45 14.88
N LEU A 37 -9.37 1.77 14.83
CA LEU A 37 -8.34 1.07 15.61
C LEU A 37 -8.61 1.15 17.12
N ASP A 38 -8.86 2.37 17.63
CA ASP A 38 -9.13 2.61 19.05
C ASP A 38 -10.43 1.94 19.55
N HIS A 39 -11.33 1.51 18.65
CA HIS A 39 -12.58 0.79 18.97
C HIS A 39 -12.47 -0.74 18.79
N GLY A 40 -11.25 -1.31 18.85
CA GLY A 40 -11.02 -2.75 18.96
C GLY A 40 -10.53 -3.45 17.68
N LEU A 41 -10.30 -2.70 16.59
CA LEU A 41 -9.64 -3.27 15.41
C LEU A 41 -8.14 -3.49 15.66
N ASP A 42 -7.52 -2.71 16.56
CA ASP A 42 -6.14 -2.91 17.00
C ASP A 42 -5.95 -4.33 17.60
N ASP A 43 -6.75 -4.68 18.62
CA ASP A 43 -6.71 -6.00 19.26
C ASP A 43 -6.92 -7.16 18.25
N ALA A 44 -7.86 -6.99 17.32
CA ALA A 44 -8.16 -7.99 16.31
C ALA A 44 -7.02 -8.16 15.29
N LEU A 45 -6.38 -7.07 14.87
CA LEU A 45 -5.26 -7.12 13.93
C LEU A 45 -3.97 -7.58 14.63
N GLY A 46 -3.71 -7.13 15.85
CA GLY A 46 -2.58 -7.55 16.67
C GLY A 46 -2.59 -9.05 16.99
N ALA A 47 -3.77 -9.66 17.15
CA ALA A 47 -3.88 -11.11 17.34
C ALA A 47 -3.50 -11.94 16.10
N VAL A 48 -3.54 -11.34 14.90
CA VAL A 48 -3.32 -12.03 13.62
C VAL A 48 -1.98 -11.67 13.00
N LEU A 49 -1.42 -10.50 13.33
CA LEU A 49 -0.09 -10.09 12.89
C LEU A 49 0.97 -10.91 13.65
N PRO A 50 1.72 -11.79 12.97
CA PRO A 50 2.76 -12.56 13.63
C PRO A 50 3.96 -11.69 13.95
N ASP A 51 4.52 -11.91 15.14
CA ASP A 51 5.73 -11.26 15.57
C ASP A 51 7.00 -11.89 14.99
N GLY A 52 8.04 -11.06 14.89
CA GLY A 52 9.39 -11.45 14.51
C GLY A 52 9.73 -11.25 13.04
N THR A 53 10.97 -11.61 12.70
CA THR A 53 11.59 -11.35 11.39
C THR A 53 11.79 -12.62 10.56
N SER A 54 11.27 -13.76 11.03
CA SER A 54 11.35 -15.02 10.28
C SER A 54 10.64 -14.89 8.93
N LEU A 55 11.14 -15.60 7.90
CA LEU A 55 10.51 -15.60 6.58
C LEU A 55 8.99 -15.91 6.61
N PRO A 56 8.50 -16.90 7.38
CA PRO A 56 7.06 -17.14 7.49
C PRO A 56 6.30 -15.97 8.12
N ALA A 57 6.85 -15.31 9.14
CA ALA A 57 6.23 -14.15 9.76
C ALA A 57 6.14 -12.98 8.77
N LEU A 58 7.22 -12.67 8.05
CA LEU A 58 7.23 -11.61 7.04
C LEU A 58 6.28 -11.90 5.88
N LEU A 59 6.17 -13.16 5.44
CA LEU A 59 5.22 -13.58 4.41
C LEU A 59 3.77 -13.43 4.89
N ALA A 60 3.49 -13.80 6.13
CA ALA A 60 2.17 -13.64 6.73
C ALA A 60 1.79 -12.15 6.88
N VAL A 61 2.69 -11.30 7.39
CA VAL A 61 2.47 -9.84 7.48
C VAL A 61 2.22 -9.23 6.11
N ALA A 62 3.06 -9.54 5.12
CA ALA A 62 2.90 -9.03 3.75
C ALA A 62 1.61 -9.53 3.09
N GLY A 63 1.23 -10.79 3.33
CA GLY A 63 -0.03 -11.38 2.86
C GLY A 63 -1.26 -10.71 3.47
N LEU A 64 -1.29 -10.54 4.80
CA LEU A 64 -2.37 -9.85 5.52
C LEU A 64 -2.52 -8.42 5.03
N ALA A 65 -1.41 -7.70 4.89
CA ALA A 65 -1.39 -6.34 4.34
C ALA A 65 -1.94 -6.28 2.91
N ALA A 66 -1.58 -7.22 2.05
CA ALA A 66 -2.12 -7.33 0.69
C ALA A 66 -3.63 -7.61 0.68
N LEU A 67 -4.12 -8.47 1.57
CA LEU A 67 -5.54 -8.78 1.70
C LEU A 67 -6.33 -7.56 2.18
N LEU A 68 -5.90 -6.90 3.25
CA LEU A 68 -6.52 -5.67 3.75
C LEU A 68 -6.54 -4.58 2.69
N ALA A 69 -5.44 -4.38 1.97
CA ALA A 69 -5.36 -3.36 0.93
C ALA A 69 -6.33 -3.62 -0.24
N ASN A 70 -6.66 -4.88 -0.54
CA ASN A 70 -7.72 -5.20 -1.52
C ASN A 70 -9.14 -5.00 -0.95
N LEU A 71 -9.33 -5.17 0.36
CA LEU A 71 -10.65 -5.05 0.99
C LEU A 71 -11.05 -3.60 1.23
N ILE A 72 -10.13 -2.79 1.76
CA ILE A 72 -10.41 -1.42 2.22
C ILE A 72 -9.63 -0.34 1.46
N ASN A 73 -8.82 -0.69 0.45
CA ASN A 73 -7.87 0.17 -0.28
C ASN A 73 -6.48 0.30 0.39
N ASN A 74 -5.46 0.64 -0.39
CA ASN A 74 -4.08 0.69 0.07
C ASN A 74 -3.79 1.82 1.08
N LEU A 75 -4.42 2.99 0.89
CA LEU A 75 -4.19 4.14 1.76
C LEU A 75 -4.67 3.91 3.21
N PRO A 76 -5.93 3.53 3.48
CA PRO A 76 -6.36 3.25 4.85
C PRO A 76 -5.67 2.01 5.43
N ALA A 77 -5.36 1.00 4.62
CA ALA A 77 -4.61 -0.18 5.07
C ALA A 77 -3.19 0.18 5.57
N VAL A 78 -2.47 1.07 4.87
CA VAL A 78 -1.17 1.59 5.34
C VAL A 78 -1.33 2.32 6.67
N LEU A 79 -2.31 3.21 6.77
CA LEU A 79 -2.55 4.00 7.99
C LEU A 79 -2.93 3.12 9.18
N ALA A 80 -3.57 1.97 8.92
CA ALA A 80 -3.96 1.01 9.95
C ALA A 80 -2.79 0.11 10.38
N LEU A 81 -2.05 -0.46 9.43
CA LEU A 81 -1.12 -1.57 9.69
C LEU A 81 0.29 -1.12 10.06
N VAL A 82 0.76 0.03 9.56
CA VAL A 82 2.13 0.50 9.86
C VAL A 82 2.32 0.81 11.35
N PRO A 83 1.39 1.50 12.04
CA PRO A 83 1.52 1.72 13.48
C PRO A 83 1.57 0.42 14.29
N LEU A 84 0.82 -0.61 13.86
CA LEU A 84 0.78 -1.92 14.51
C LEU A 84 2.05 -2.75 14.27
N ALA A 85 2.66 -2.61 13.09
CA ALA A 85 3.91 -3.31 12.76
C ALA A 85 5.17 -2.61 13.28
N ALA A 86 5.09 -1.33 13.64
CA ALA A 86 6.23 -0.54 14.10
C ALA A 86 6.92 -1.11 15.36
N PRO A 87 6.20 -1.60 16.40
CA PRO A 87 6.82 -2.22 17.56
C PRO A 87 7.62 -3.50 17.24
N SER A 88 7.20 -4.28 16.23
CA SER A 88 7.88 -5.50 15.79
C SER A 88 9.12 -5.23 14.92
N GLY A 89 9.41 -3.95 14.63
CA GLY A 89 10.65 -3.50 14.01
C GLY A 89 10.56 -3.19 12.50
N PRO A 90 11.66 -2.68 11.91
CA PRO A 90 11.67 -2.22 10.52
C PRO A 90 11.30 -3.30 9.50
N GLY A 91 11.66 -4.56 9.75
CA GLY A 91 11.31 -5.69 8.87
C GLY A 91 9.81 -5.88 8.73
N ALA A 92 9.06 -5.81 9.83
CA ALA A 92 7.61 -5.92 9.81
C ALA A 92 6.95 -4.75 9.08
N VAL A 93 7.43 -3.52 9.30
CA VAL A 93 6.96 -2.33 8.59
C VAL A 93 7.20 -2.46 7.08
N LEU A 94 8.40 -2.90 6.67
CA LEU A 94 8.71 -3.12 5.25
C LEU A 94 7.85 -4.22 4.64
N ALA A 95 7.57 -5.31 5.36
CA ALA A 95 6.65 -6.35 4.91
C ALA A 95 5.22 -5.82 4.72
N VAL A 96 4.71 -4.99 5.63
CA VAL A 96 3.42 -4.29 5.45
C VAL A 96 3.45 -3.43 4.19
N LEU A 97 4.52 -2.63 4.00
CA LEU A 97 4.65 -1.76 2.84
C LEU A 97 4.73 -2.55 1.52
N LEU A 98 5.35 -3.73 1.49
CA LEU A 98 5.30 -4.62 0.33
C LEU A 98 3.86 -5.07 0.07
N GLY A 99 3.17 -5.59 1.09
CA GLY A 99 1.80 -6.09 0.97
C GLY A 99 0.81 -5.05 0.46
N VAL A 100 0.76 -3.88 1.10
CA VAL A 100 -0.18 -2.81 0.74
C VAL A 100 0.09 -2.17 -0.62
N ASN A 101 1.29 -2.27 -1.17
CA ASN A 101 1.61 -1.72 -2.50
C ASN A 101 1.51 -2.76 -3.62
N ILE A 102 1.88 -4.01 -3.35
CA ILE A 102 1.84 -5.09 -4.35
C ILE A 102 0.42 -5.68 -4.42
N GLY A 103 -0.21 -5.92 -3.28
CA GLY A 103 -1.52 -6.55 -3.13
C GLY A 103 -2.64 -5.96 -3.99
N PRO A 104 -2.86 -4.63 -3.99
CA PRO A 104 -3.90 -3.97 -4.80
C PRO A 104 -3.87 -4.26 -6.30
N ASN A 105 -2.75 -4.74 -6.84
CA ASN A 105 -2.66 -5.11 -8.26
C ASN A 105 -3.38 -6.42 -8.59
N LEU A 106 -3.88 -7.14 -7.56
CA LEU A 106 -4.64 -8.39 -7.72
C LEU A 106 -6.03 -8.14 -8.31
N THR A 107 -6.63 -7.00 -7.94
CA THR A 107 -8.00 -6.65 -8.32
C THR A 107 -8.03 -5.34 -9.10
N TYR A 108 -8.95 -5.25 -10.06
CA TYR A 108 -9.12 -4.07 -10.90
C TYR A 108 -9.54 -2.81 -10.12
N ALA A 109 -10.10 -3.00 -8.90
CA ALA A 109 -10.55 -1.93 -8.00
C ALA A 109 -9.55 -1.63 -6.86
N GLY A 110 -8.42 -2.34 -6.75
CA GLY A 110 -7.61 -2.34 -5.54
C GLY A 110 -6.92 -1.02 -5.21
N SER A 111 -6.76 -0.10 -6.16
CA SER A 111 -6.06 1.18 -5.95
C SER A 111 -6.78 2.36 -6.58
N LEU A 112 -6.69 3.51 -5.91
CA LEU A 112 -7.23 4.79 -6.41
C LEU A 112 -6.61 5.20 -7.75
N ALA A 113 -5.34 4.86 -7.98
CA ALA A 113 -4.66 5.13 -9.23
C ALA A 113 -5.27 4.34 -10.40
N THR A 114 -5.67 3.08 -10.16
CA THR A 114 -6.36 2.25 -11.16
C THR A 114 -7.74 2.82 -11.51
N LEU A 115 -8.44 3.37 -10.51
CA LEU A 115 -9.74 4.03 -10.69
C LEU A 115 -9.64 5.38 -11.42
N LEU A 116 -8.62 6.18 -11.12
CA LEU A 116 -8.35 7.45 -11.81
C LEU A 116 -7.94 7.23 -13.26
N TRP A 117 -7.02 6.28 -13.51
CA TRP A 117 -6.63 5.88 -14.86
C TRP A 117 -7.81 5.38 -15.67
N ARG A 118 -8.70 4.57 -15.06
CA ARG A 118 -9.94 4.12 -15.69
C ARG A 118 -10.86 5.28 -16.09
N ARG A 119 -11.07 6.28 -15.22
CA ARG A 119 -11.88 7.47 -15.59
C ARG A 119 -11.33 8.18 -16.82
N ILE A 120 -10.00 8.22 -16.97
CA ILE A 120 -9.32 8.88 -18.09
C ILE A 120 -9.34 8.02 -19.36
N VAL A 121 -9.15 6.70 -19.26
CA VAL A 121 -9.12 5.76 -20.40
C VAL A 121 -10.52 5.48 -20.96
N HIS A 122 -11.56 5.46 -20.13
CA HIS A 122 -12.95 5.40 -20.65
C HIS A 122 -13.28 6.59 -21.55
N HIS A 123 -12.63 7.74 -21.33
CA HIS A 123 -12.76 8.91 -22.21
C HIS A 123 -12.07 8.73 -23.59
N HIS A 124 -11.20 7.72 -23.75
CA HIS A 124 -10.37 7.49 -24.94
C HIS A 124 -10.59 6.12 -25.62
N ALA A 125 -11.70 5.43 -25.30
CA ALA A 125 -12.27 4.32 -26.08
C ALA A 125 -11.38 3.06 -26.30
N HIS A 126 -10.60 2.62 -25.31
CA HIS A 126 -10.00 1.28 -25.31
C HIS A 126 -10.55 0.45 -24.13
N GLU A 127 -11.34 -0.58 -24.44
CA GLU A 127 -11.87 -1.50 -23.43
C GLU A 127 -10.80 -2.50 -22.99
N VAL A 128 -10.19 -2.25 -21.83
CA VAL A 128 -9.27 -3.20 -21.21
C VAL A 128 -10.09 -4.34 -20.60
N SER A 129 -9.88 -5.58 -21.05
CA SER A 129 -10.63 -6.72 -20.51
C SER A 129 -10.30 -6.95 -19.03
N LEU A 130 -11.31 -6.81 -18.16
CA LEU A 130 -11.18 -7.01 -16.71
C LEU A 130 -10.63 -8.41 -16.37
N LYS A 131 -11.09 -9.42 -17.10
CA LYS A 131 -10.68 -10.81 -16.90
C LYS A 131 -9.18 -11.02 -17.09
N ARG A 132 -8.59 -10.43 -18.14
CA ARG A 132 -7.14 -10.56 -18.40
C ARG A 132 -6.32 -9.80 -17.37
N PHE A 133 -6.79 -8.64 -16.91
CA PHE A 133 -6.13 -7.90 -15.83
C PHE A 133 -6.10 -8.71 -14.54
N THR A 134 -7.25 -9.26 -14.11
CA THR A 134 -7.35 -10.06 -12.89
C THR A 134 -6.54 -11.36 -12.99
N LEU A 135 -6.54 -12.05 -14.15
CA LEU A 135 -5.71 -13.23 -14.37
C LEU A 135 -4.22 -12.94 -14.27
N LEU A 136 -3.77 -11.83 -14.87
CA LEU A 136 -2.39 -11.38 -14.76
C LEU A 136 -2.05 -11.03 -13.31
N GLY A 137 -2.91 -10.28 -12.62
CA GLY A 137 -2.75 -9.94 -11.20
C GLY A 137 -2.65 -11.18 -10.31
N LEU A 138 -3.52 -12.18 -10.52
CA LEU A 138 -3.49 -13.46 -9.81
C LEU A 138 -2.18 -14.23 -9.97
N ALA A 139 -1.49 -14.08 -11.11
CA ALA A 139 -0.20 -14.71 -11.33
C ALA A 139 0.97 -13.86 -10.80
N THR A 140 0.96 -12.55 -11.06
CA THR A 140 2.09 -11.67 -10.78
C THR A 140 2.15 -11.23 -9.32
N VAL A 141 1.00 -11.01 -8.66
CA VAL A 141 0.97 -10.52 -7.28
C VAL A 141 1.54 -11.54 -6.30
N PRO A 142 1.13 -12.83 -6.29
CA PRO A 142 1.73 -13.80 -5.39
C PRO A 142 3.22 -13.98 -5.65
N ALA A 143 3.62 -14.04 -6.92
CA ALA A 143 5.03 -14.19 -7.30
C ALA A 143 5.87 -12.99 -6.84
N ALA A 144 5.41 -11.76 -7.11
CA ALA A 144 6.11 -10.55 -6.70
C ALA A 144 6.16 -10.41 -5.17
N LEU A 145 5.06 -10.69 -4.48
CA LEU A 145 4.99 -10.59 -3.03
C LEU A 145 5.95 -11.58 -2.36
N VAL A 146 5.95 -12.85 -2.80
CA VAL A 146 6.90 -13.85 -2.29
C VAL A 146 8.34 -13.46 -2.61
N ALA A 147 8.64 -13.07 -3.85
CA ALA A 147 10.00 -12.71 -4.25
C ALA A 147 10.52 -11.49 -3.47
N SER A 148 9.71 -10.44 -3.31
CA SER A 148 10.09 -9.25 -2.55
C SER A 148 10.22 -9.53 -1.06
N THR A 149 9.35 -10.34 -0.47
CA THR A 149 9.47 -10.71 0.95
C THR A 149 10.66 -11.62 1.22
N VAL A 150 10.99 -12.54 0.32
CA VAL A 150 12.24 -13.33 0.40
C VAL A 150 13.46 -12.43 0.29
N ALA A 151 13.46 -11.47 -0.65
CA ALA A 151 14.55 -10.51 -0.77
C ALA A 151 14.71 -9.65 0.48
N LEU A 152 13.60 -9.21 1.09
CA LEU A 152 13.58 -8.51 2.37
C LEU A 152 14.18 -9.38 3.47
N TRP A 153 13.72 -10.62 3.62
CA TRP A 153 14.25 -11.54 4.63
C TRP A 153 15.76 -11.76 4.48
N VAL A 154 16.23 -12.07 3.26
CA VAL A 154 17.67 -12.20 2.98
C VAL A 154 18.42 -10.91 3.34
N SER A 155 17.86 -9.74 3.03
CA SER A 155 18.47 -8.46 3.38
C SER A 155 18.60 -8.27 4.89
N LEU A 156 17.62 -8.71 5.68
CA LEU A 156 17.66 -8.61 7.15
C LEU A 156 18.71 -9.57 7.74
N GLU A 157 18.83 -10.78 7.20
CA GLU A 157 19.86 -11.75 7.61
C GLU A 157 21.28 -11.26 7.29
N LEU A 158 21.47 -10.60 6.14
CA LEU A 158 22.79 -10.14 5.70
C LEU A 158 23.23 -8.82 6.33
N LEU A 159 22.31 -7.89 6.56
CA LEU A 159 22.61 -6.54 7.05
C LEU A 159 22.46 -6.39 8.57
N GLY A 160 21.92 -7.40 9.24
CA GLY A 160 21.59 -7.35 10.67
C GLY A 160 20.36 -6.47 10.89
N GLY A 161 19.19 -7.13 10.97
CA GLY A 161 17.92 -6.51 11.35
C GLY A 161 17.89 -6.00 12.78
#